data_AF-A0A661SBN3-F1
#
_entry.id   AF-A0A661SBN3-F1
#
_cell.length_a   1.000
_cell.length_b   1.000
_cell.length_c   1.000
_cell.angle_alpha   90.00
_cell.angle_beta   90.00
_cell.angle_gamma   90.00
#
_symmetry.space_group_name_H-M   'P 1'
#
loop_
_entity.id
_entity.type
_entity.pdbx_description
1 polymer ?
#
loop_
_entity_poly.entity_id
_entity_poly.type
_entity_poly.pdbx_seq_one_letter_code
_entity_poly.pdbx_strand_id
1 'polypeptide(L)'
;MSEYQMKDRIVEELKKAKEAGQITAEKVSEIVKGVVAAAVAETKGGVQELRPIVKDAVTAAVEGLKDTGEDVRENVEGAVEGAITGARSRGDQAVEATREGLKKLEKRLEDERTRLAQSLREGLEGAKEAGAVLSDELKGQVESAVTDTKLKSTELLGLTKQTVKEAVKQAIESGKD
;
A
#
# COMPACT_ATOMS: atom_id res chain seq x y z
N MET A 1 -6.19 -23.55 9.52
CA MET A 1 -7.11 -23.87 10.60
C MET A 1 -8.38 -24.32 9.93
N SER A 2 -8.80 -25.56 10.15
CA SER A 2 -10.10 -26.01 9.67
C SER A 2 -11.23 -25.31 10.44
N GLU A 3 -12.44 -25.30 9.88
CA GLU A 3 -13.63 -24.73 10.52
C GLU A 3 -13.85 -25.31 11.94
N TYR A 4 -13.66 -26.62 12.11
CA TYR A 4 -13.76 -27.30 13.39
C TYR A 4 -12.69 -26.82 14.40
N GLN A 5 -11.45 -26.69 13.95
CA GLN A 5 -10.36 -26.18 14.81
C GLN A 5 -10.59 -24.74 15.28
N MET A 6 -11.25 -23.93 14.46
CA MET A 6 -11.61 -22.56 14.83
C MET A 6 -12.67 -22.55 15.95
N LYS A 7 -13.75 -23.33 15.78
CA LYS A 7 -14.84 -23.42 16.76
C LYS A 7 -14.33 -23.91 18.11
N ASP A 8 -13.60 -25.02 18.10
CA ASP A 8 -13.04 -25.63 19.32
C ASP A 8 -12.13 -24.64 20.06
N ARG A 9 -11.26 -23.94 19.32
CA ARG A 9 -10.34 -22.97 19.89
C ARG A 9 -11.05 -21.76 20.51
N ILE A 10 -12.12 -21.26 19.90
CA ILE A 10 -12.93 -20.18 20.50
C ILE A 10 -13.52 -20.65 21.83
N VAL A 11 -14.12 -21.84 21.86
CA VAL A 11 -14.73 -22.39 23.07
C VAL A 11 -13.68 -22.59 24.17
N GLU A 12 -12.53 -23.18 23.85
CA GLU A 12 -11.44 -23.42 24.81
C GLU A 12 -10.87 -22.13 25.39
N GLU A 13 -10.59 -21.12 24.55
CA GLU A 13 -9.99 -19.87 25.00
C GLU A 13 -10.96 -19.05 25.87
N LEU A 14 -12.26 -19.06 25.53
CA LEU A 14 -13.30 -18.45 26.36
C LEU A 14 -13.45 -19.17 27.69
N LYS A 15 -13.37 -20.51 27.71
CA LYS A 15 -13.37 -21.30 28.95
C LYS A 15 -12.18 -20.96 29.85
N LYS A 16 -10.97 -20.86 29.28
CA LYS A 16 -9.78 -20.45 30.05
C LYS A 16 -9.91 -19.04 30.61
N ALA A 17 -10.40 -18.09 29.80
CA ALA A 17 -10.64 -16.72 30.26
C ALA A 17 -11.66 -16.68 31.40
N LYS A 18 -12.69 -17.54 31.34
CA LYS A 18 -13.67 -17.70 32.41
C LYS A 18 -13.05 -18.27 33.68
N GLU A 19 -12.29 -19.35 33.58
CA GLU A 19 -11.59 -19.97 34.72
C GLU A 19 -10.62 -19.00 35.41
N ALA A 20 -10.06 -18.05 34.64
CA ALA A 20 -9.22 -16.97 35.14
C ALA A 20 -10.00 -15.76 35.70
N GLY A 21 -11.34 -15.73 35.60
CA GLY A 21 -12.16 -14.60 36.02
C GLY A 21 -12.01 -13.35 35.15
N GLN A 22 -11.63 -13.52 33.87
CA GLN A 22 -11.31 -12.45 32.93
C GLN A 22 -12.34 -12.28 31.81
N ILE A 23 -13.55 -12.83 31.96
CA ILE A 23 -14.60 -12.66 30.95
C ILE A 23 -15.19 -11.26 31.04
N THR A 24 -14.86 -10.47 30.03
CA THR A 24 -15.46 -9.17 29.72
C THR A 24 -15.74 -9.13 28.22
N ALA A 25 -16.65 -8.25 27.77
CA ALA A 25 -16.97 -8.09 26.35
C ALA A 25 -15.73 -7.82 25.50
N GLU A 26 -14.82 -6.98 26.00
CA GLU A 26 -13.56 -6.63 25.34
C GLU A 26 -12.64 -7.86 25.24
N LYS A 27 -12.55 -8.67 26.30
CA LYS A 27 -11.75 -9.91 26.25
C LYS A 27 -12.32 -10.94 25.29
N VAL A 28 -13.65 -11.08 25.25
CA VAL A 28 -14.34 -11.94 24.28
C VAL A 28 -14.05 -11.47 22.85
N SER A 29 -14.15 -10.17 22.60
CA SER A 29 -13.85 -9.56 21.30
C SER A 29 -12.41 -9.87 20.86
N GLU A 30 -11.42 -9.70 21.73
CA GLU A 30 -10.02 -10.02 21.43
C GLU A 30 -9.80 -11.49 21.07
N ILE A 31 -10.35 -12.41 21.86
CA ILE A 31 -10.21 -13.86 21.64
C ILE A 31 -10.81 -14.24 20.28
N VAL A 32 -12.06 -13.85 20.04
CA VAL A 32 -12.76 -14.19 18.80
C VAL A 32 -12.07 -13.54 17.60
N LYS A 33 -11.65 -12.27 17.71
CA LYS A 33 -10.87 -11.57 16.67
C LYS A 33 -9.61 -12.33 16.30
N GLY A 34 -8.81 -12.73 17.29
CA GLY A 34 -7.54 -13.43 17.05
C GLY A 34 -7.74 -14.76 16.33
N VAL A 35 -8.71 -15.55 16.78
CA VAL A 35 -9.00 -16.86 16.18
C VAL A 35 -9.56 -16.72 14.78
N VAL A 36 -10.49 -15.79 14.55
CA VAL A 36 -11.06 -15.53 13.21
C VAL A 36 -10.00 -14.99 12.26
N ALA A 37 -9.15 -14.05 12.69
CA ALA A 37 -8.06 -13.54 11.86
C ALA A 37 -7.12 -14.67 11.41
N ALA A 38 -6.78 -15.60 12.32
CA ALA A 38 -5.97 -16.77 11.99
C ALA A 38 -6.68 -17.71 11.00
N ALA A 39 -7.97 -17.97 11.18
CA ALA A 39 -8.75 -18.79 10.26
C ALA A 39 -8.80 -18.17 8.85
N VAL A 40 -9.05 -16.86 8.76
CA VAL A 40 -9.18 -16.13 7.49
C VAL A 40 -7.84 -15.96 6.78
N ALA A 41 -6.73 -15.89 7.51
CA ALA A 41 -5.38 -15.86 6.92
C ALA A 41 -5.04 -17.15 6.16
N GLU A 42 -5.62 -18.29 6.57
CA GLU A 42 -5.39 -19.59 5.95
C GLU A 42 -6.38 -19.93 4.82
N THR A 43 -7.47 -19.18 4.67
CA THR A 43 -8.43 -19.43 3.60
C THR A 43 -7.93 -18.89 2.26
N LYS A 44 -8.10 -19.63 1.17
CA LYS A 44 -7.68 -19.17 -0.17
C LYS A 44 -8.76 -18.38 -0.92
N GLY A 45 -10.00 -18.34 -0.41
CA GLY A 45 -11.14 -17.73 -1.11
C GLY A 45 -11.37 -16.25 -0.80
N GLY A 46 -12.37 -15.69 -1.49
CA GLY A 46 -12.74 -14.26 -1.43
C GLY A 46 -13.74 -13.92 -0.33
N VAL A 47 -14.36 -12.74 -0.42
CA VAL A 47 -15.29 -12.20 0.59
C VAL A 47 -16.48 -13.14 0.87
N GLN A 48 -16.88 -13.98 -0.09
CA GLN A 48 -17.96 -14.97 0.12
C GLN A 48 -17.62 -16.01 1.20
N GLU A 49 -16.32 -16.33 1.40
CA GLU A 49 -15.86 -17.27 2.43
C GLU A 49 -15.88 -16.66 3.84
N LEU A 50 -16.03 -15.34 3.99
CA LEU A 50 -16.04 -14.70 5.31
C LEU A 50 -17.34 -14.94 6.06
N ARG A 51 -18.46 -15.02 5.34
CA ARG A 51 -19.79 -15.23 5.94
C ARG A 51 -19.87 -16.51 6.80
N PRO A 52 -19.49 -17.71 6.30
CA PRO A 52 -19.52 -18.92 7.12
C PRO A 52 -18.58 -18.80 8.33
N ILE A 53 -17.37 -18.28 8.15
CA ILE A 53 -16.39 -18.09 9.24
C ILE A 53 -16.95 -17.22 10.36
N VAL A 54 -17.51 -16.05 10.03
CA VAL A 54 -18.09 -15.14 11.02
C VAL A 54 -19.27 -15.79 11.73
N LYS A 55 -20.17 -16.43 10.99
CA LYS A 55 -21.33 -17.15 11.56
C LYS A 55 -20.86 -18.22 12.56
N ASP A 56 -19.89 -19.02 12.16
CA ASP A 56 -19.38 -20.13 12.93
C ASP A 56 -18.63 -19.67 14.17
N ALA A 57 -17.84 -18.60 14.05
CA ALA A 57 -17.14 -18.00 15.18
C ALA A 57 -18.10 -17.42 16.22
N VAL A 58 -19.13 -16.69 15.78
CA VAL A 58 -20.17 -16.17 16.68
C VAL A 58 -20.93 -17.31 17.34
N THR A 59 -21.27 -18.37 16.59
CA THR A 59 -21.97 -19.54 17.15
C THR A 59 -21.13 -20.20 18.25
N ALA A 60 -19.86 -20.48 17.98
CA ALA A 60 -18.95 -21.09 18.94
C ALA A 60 -18.72 -20.19 20.17
N ALA A 61 -18.61 -18.88 19.96
CA ALA A 61 -18.46 -17.93 21.06
C ALA A 61 -19.69 -17.90 21.96
N VAL A 62 -20.89 -17.84 21.38
CA VAL A 62 -22.16 -17.90 22.13
C VAL A 62 -22.28 -19.21 22.90
N GLU A 63 -21.89 -20.35 22.30
CA GLU A 63 -21.88 -21.65 22.96
C GLU A 63 -20.89 -21.68 24.14
N GLY A 64 -19.68 -21.15 23.97
CA GLY A 64 -18.69 -21.04 25.04
C GLY A 64 -19.11 -20.12 26.19
N LEU A 65 -20.02 -19.18 25.92
CA LEU A 65 -20.56 -18.22 26.89
C LEU A 65 -21.87 -18.68 27.56
N LYS A 66 -22.54 -19.73 27.08
CA LYS A 66 -23.86 -20.15 27.63
C LYS A 66 -23.86 -20.43 29.13
N ASP A 67 -22.73 -20.87 29.68
CA ASP A 67 -22.59 -21.24 31.09
C ASP A 67 -22.04 -20.11 31.98
N THR A 68 -21.84 -18.87 31.47
CA THR A 68 -21.18 -17.80 32.25
C THR A 68 -22.11 -17.06 33.22
N GLY A 69 -23.44 -17.12 33.06
CA GLY A 69 -24.41 -16.54 34.01
C GLY A 69 -24.45 -14.99 34.10
N GLU A 70 -23.33 -14.30 33.84
CA GLU A 70 -23.17 -12.85 33.87
C GLU A 70 -23.17 -12.22 32.46
N ASP A 71 -23.76 -11.01 32.37
CA ASP A 71 -23.81 -10.07 31.22
C ASP A 71 -23.66 -10.69 29.83
N VAL A 72 -24.47 -11.73 29.60
CA VAL A 72 -24.48 -12.52 28.35
C VAL A 72 -24.63 -11.60 27.13
N ARG A 73 -25.38 -10.50 27.26
CA ARG A 73 -25.56 -9.55 26.16
C ARG A 73 -24.26 -8.86 25.75
N GLU A 74 -23.51 -8.30 26.69
CA GLU A 74 -22.29 -7.55 26.39
C GLU A 74 -21.21 -8.48 25.81
N ASN A 75 -21.10 -9.68 26.38
CA ASN A 75 -20.19 -10.71 25.87
C ASN A 75 -20.56 -11.18 24.46
N VAL A 76 -21.85 -11.27 24.13
CA VAL A 76 -22.31 -11.58 22.77
C VAL A 76 -21.99 -10.44 21.80
N GLU A 77 -22.17 -9.18 22.22
CA GLU A 77 -21.78 -8.01 21.42
C GLU A 77 -20.26 -8.03 21.13
N GLY A 78 -19.44 -8.30 22.15
CA GLY A 78 -18.01 -8.50 21.99
C GLY A 78 -17.65 -9.64 21.03
N ALA A 79 -18.35 -10.77 21.10
CA ALA A 79 -18.14 -11.89 20.16
C ALA A 79 -18.43 -11.50 18.70
N VAL A 80 -19.52 -10.76 18.46
CA VAL A 80 -19.87 -10.28 17.12
C VAL A 80 -18.83 -9.28 16.61
N GLU A 81 -18.43 -8.31 17.44
CA GLU A 81 -17.41 -7.33 17.09
C GLU A 81 -16.07 -8.00 16.77
N GLY A 82 -15.65 -8.94 17.62
CA GLY A 82 -14.42 -9.70 17.44
C GLY A 82 -14.42 -10.48 16.12
N ALA A 83 -15.51 -11.20 15.83
CA ALA A 83 -15.62 -11.98 14.60
C ALA A 83 -15.57 -11.09 13.34
N ILE A 84 -16.29 -9.98 13.32
CA ILE A 84 -16.29 -9.04 12.19
C ILE A 84 -14.90 -8.41 12.01
N THR A 85 -14.29 -7.95 13.10
CA THR A 85 -12.97 -7.32 13.08
C THR A 85 -11.88 -8.31 12.64
N GLY A 86 -11.94 -9.54 13.14
CA GLY A 86 -11.05 -10.62 12.72
C GLY A 86 -11.19 -10.93 11.23
N ALA A 87 -12.41 -10.99 10.72
CA ALA A 87 -12.66 -11.22 9.29
C ALA A 87 -12.17 -10.07 8.40
N ARG A 88 -12.29 -8.83 8.88
CA ARG A 88 -11.82 -7.64 8.16
C ARG A 88 -10.30 -7.56 8.05
N SER A 89 -9.56 -8.14 9.01
CA SER A 89 -8.08 -8.05 9.08
C SER A 89 -7.37 -8.39 7.76
N ARG A 90 -7.86 -9.38 7.02
CA ARG A 90 -7.32 -9.74 5.70
C ARG A 90 -7.57 -8.67 4.64
N GLY A 91 -8.75 -8.06 4.64
CA GLY A 91 -9.07 -6.95 3.74
C GLY A 91 -8.16 -5.76 4.00
N ASP A 92 -7.97 -5.41 5.27
CA ASP A 92 -7.06 -4.32 5.66
C ASP A 92 -5.60 -4.62 5.27
N GLN A 93 -5.13 -5.86 5.45
CA GLN A 93 -3.81 -6.30 4.99
C GLN A 93 -3.63 -6.21 3.47
N ALA A 94 -4.63 -6.65 2.70
CA ALA A 94 -4.59 -6.58 1.24
C ALA A 94 -4.55 -5.13 0.73
N VAL A 95 -5.33 -4.25 1.38
CA VAL A 95 -5.31 -2.80 1.09
C VAL A 95 -3.94 -2.21 1.40
N GLU A 96 -3.34 -2.54 2.54
CA GLU A 96 -2.03 -1.99 2.90
C GLU A 96 -0.91 -2.50 2.00
N ALA A 97 -0.90 -3.79 1.65
CA ALA A 97 0.03 -4.34 0.67
C ALA A 97 -0.10 -3.64 -0.71
N THR A 98 -1.34 -3.34 -1.11
CA THR A 98 -1.61 -2.58 -2.35
C THR A 98 -1.06 -1.16 -2.26
N ARG A 99 -1.23 -0.47 -1.13
CA ARG A 99 -0.67 0.88 -0.90
C ARG A 99 0.85 0.88 -0.93
N GLU A 100 1.50 -0.11 -0.32
CA GLU A 100 2.96 -0.26 -0.40
C GLU A 100 3.44 -0.53 -1.82
N GLY A 101 2.71 -1.37 -2.57
CA GLY A 101 2.96 -1.60 -3.99
C GLY A 101 2.87 -0.31 -4.82
N LEU A 102 1.84 0.51 -4.57
CA LEU A 102 1.65 1.80 -5.23
C LEU A 102 2.83 2.74 -4.93
N LYS A 103 3.24 2.88 -3.66
CA LYS A 103 4.40 3.71 -3.28
C LYS A 103 5.69 3.28 -3.98
N LYS A 104 5.91 1.96 -4.12
CA LYS A 104 7.07 1.42 -4.86
C LYS A 104 7.00 1.74 -6.36
N LEU A 105 5.81 1.66 -6.96
CA LEU A 105 5.60 2.02 -8.36
C LEU A 105 5.79 3.52 -8.59
N GLU A 106 5.30 4.38 -7.69
CA GLU A 106 5.51 5.83 -7.75
C GLU A 106 7.01 6.17 -7.70
N LYS A 107 7.75 5.58 -6.76
CA LYS A 107 9.20 5.77 -6.68
C LYS A 107 9.91 5.31 -7.95
N ARG A 108 9.57 4.13 -8.47
CA ARG A 108 10.18 3.62 -9.71
C ARG A 108 9.86 4.53 -10.90
N LEU A 109 8.64 5.06 -10.98
CA LEU A 109 8.25 6.00 -12.02
C LEU A 109 9.08 7.29 -11.94
N GLU A 110 9.34 7.80 -10.73
CA GLU A 110 10.21 8.96 -10.52
C GLU A 110 11.67 8.69 -10.90
N ASP A 111 12.20 7.52 -10.54
CA ASP A 111 13.55 7.09 -10.93
C ASP A 111 13.69 6.98 -12.46
N GLU A 112 12.72 6.37 -13.13
CA GLU A 112 12.71 6.26 -14.61
C GLU A 112 12.58 7.63 -15.28
N ARG A 113 11.74 8.54 -14.75
CA ARG A 113 11.68 9.93 -15.24
C ARG A 113 13.01 10.65 -15.10
N THR A 114 13.72 10.45 -13.98
CA THR A 114 15.03 11.05 -13.74
C THR A 114 16.07 10.53 -14.73
N ARG A 115 16.10 9.21 -14.95
CA ARG A 115 17.00 8.58 -15.93
C ARG A 115 16.72 9.08 -17.34
N LEU A 116 15.45 9.12 -17.73
CA LEU A 116 15.06 9.62 -19.04
C LEU A 116 15.46 11.09 -19.24
N ALA A 117 15.27 11.93 -18.21
CA ALA A 117 15.70 13.32 -18.24
C ALA A 117 17.22 13.45 -18.45
N GLN A 118 18.01 12.62 -17.78
CA GLN A 118 19.46 12.58 -17.95
C GLN A 118 19.85 12.13 -19.36
N SER A 119 19.32 11.01 -19.84
CA SER A 119 19.64 10.51 -21.19
C SER A 119 19.25 11.50 -22.29
N LEU A 120 18.15 12.24 -22.12
CA LEU A 120 17.78 13.29 -23.06
C LEU A 120 18.79 14.45 -23.05
N ARG A 121 19.31 14.84 -21.88
CA ARG A 121 20.35 15.89 -21.81
C ARG A 121 21.63 15.46 -22.50
N GLU A 122 22.10 14.25 -22.21
CA GLU A 122 23.29 13.68 -22.83
C GLU A 122 23.14 13.59 -24.36
N GLY A 123 21.97 13.15 -24.85
CA GLY A 123 21.67 13.10 -26.28
C GLY A 123 21.65 14.50 -26.95
N LEU A 124 21.08 15.50 -26.28
CA LEU A 124 21.05 16.88 -26.77
C LEU A 124 22.44 17.53 -26.75
N GLU A 125 23.28 17.18 -25.77
CA GLU A 125 24.67 17.63 -25.70
C GLU A 125 25.49 17.03 -26.85
N GLY A 126 25.39 15.71 -27.08
CA GLY A 126 26.03 15.07 -28.24
C GLY A 126 25.57 15.65 -29.58
N ALA A 127 24.30 16.03 -29.70
CA ALA A 127 23.80 16.73 -30.90
C ALA A 127 24.45 18.11 -31.09
N LYS A 128 24.69 18.87 -30.01
CA LYS A 128 25.43 20.16 -30.06
C LYS A 128 26.88 19.96 -30.44
N GLU A 129 27.55 18.96 -29.86
CA GLU A 129 28.94 18.62 -30.19
C GLU A 129 29.09 18.29 -31.68
N ALA A 130 28.16 17.51 -32.24
CA ALA A 130 28.12 17.23 -33.68
C ALA A 130 27.89 18.49 -34.53
N GLY A 131 27.07 19.43 -34.05
CA GLY A 131 26.85 20.72 -34.73
C GLY A 131 28.07 21.64 -34.72
N ALA A 132 28.93 21.54 -33.70
CA ALA A 132 30.08 22.42 -33.53
C ALA A 132 31.18 22.26 -34.59
N VAL A 133 31.20 21.13 -35.31
CA VAL A 133 32.16 20.85 -36.40
C VAL A 133 31.60 21.22 -37.79
N LEU A 134 30.37 21.70 -37.87
CA LEU A 134 29.71 22.12 -39.12
C LEU A 134 30.00 23.59 -39.45
N SER A 135 29.55 24.04 -40.62
CA SER A 135 29.54 25.46 -40.97
C SER A 135 28.66 26.27 -40.02
N ASP A 136 28.93 27.57 -39.85
CA ASP A 136 28.20 28.43 -38.91
C ASP A 136 26.68 28.43 -39.12
N GLU A 137 26.22 28.39 -40.38
CA GLU A 137 24.79 28.31 -40.72
C GLU A 137 24.15 27.00 -40.22
N LEU A 138 24.82 25.86 -40.47
CA LEU A 138 24.32 24.55 -40.04
C LEU A 138 24.43 24.39 -38.52
N LYS A 139 25.48 24.91 -37.89
CA LYS A 139 25.63 24.95 -36.44
C LYS A 139 24.46 25.68 -35.78
N GLY A 140 24.10 26.87 -36.30
CA GLY A 140 22.94 27.63 -35.81
C GLY A 140 21.62 26.87 -35.94
N GLN A 141 21.41 26.14 -37.04
CA GLN A 141 20.22 25.30 -37.23
C GLN A 141 20.17 24.14 -36.22
N VAL A 142 21.31 23.49 -35.94
CA VAL A 142 21.40 22.42 -34.93
C VAL A 142 21.12 22.96 -33.53
N GLU A 143 21.68 24.10 -33.16
CA GLU A 143 21.45 24.73 -31.86
C GLU A 143 19.97 25.10 -31.63
N SER A 144 19.31 25.63 -32.68
CA SER A 144 17.87 25.92 -32.65
C SER A 144 17.05 24.65 -32.46
N ALA A 145 17.32 23.59 -33.25
CA ALA A 145 16.59 22.33 -33.18
C ALA A 145 16.76 21.62 -31.82
N VAL A 146 17.96 21.67 -31.24
CA VAL A 146 18.24 21.16 -29.88
C VAL A 146 17.44 21.93 -28.83
N THR A 147 17.35 23.25 -28.95
CA THR A 147 16.59 24.09 -28.01
C THR A 147 15.09 23.80 -28.09
N ASP A 148 14.54 23.70 -29.29
CA ASP A 148 13.12 23.36 -29.50
C ASP A 148 12.77 21.96 -28.98
N THR A 149 13.67 21.00 -29.21
CA THR A 149 13.50 19.62 -28.72
C THR A 149 13.55 19.57 -27.21
N LYS A 150 14.49 20.30 -26.58
CA LYS A 150 14.56 20.43 -25.12
C LYS A 150 13.25 20.94 -24.54
N LEU A 151 12.67 22.00 -25.11
CA LEU A 151 11.39 22.56 -24.64
C LEU A 151 10.27 21.53 -24.70
N LYS A 152 10.08 20.87 -25.86
CA LYS A 152 9.05 19.83 -26.05
C LYS A 152 9.19 18.65 -25.08
N SER A 153 10.42 18.18 -24.85
CA SER A 153 10.67 17.08 -23.91
C SER A 153 10.33 17.44 -22.47
N THR A 154 10.51 18.71 -22.07
CA THR A 154 10.24 19.15 -20.69
C THR A 154 8.76 19.28 -20.38
N GLU A 155 7.94 19.61 -21.40
CA GLU A 155 6.48 19.60 -21.32
C GLU A 155 5.94 18.16 -21.22
N LEU A 156 6.39 17.27 -22.12
CA LEU A 156 5.96 15.87 -22.17
C LEU A 156 6.26 15.09 -20.88
N LEU A 157 7.40 15.37 -20.24
CA LEU A 157 7.82 14.65 -19.03
C LEU A 157 7.39 15.34 -17.73
N GLY A 158 6.71 16.49 -17.80
CA GLY A 158 6.35 17.29 -16.62
C GLY A 158 7.58 17.78 -15.84
N LEU A 159 8.74 17.90 -16.49
CA LEU A 159 10.03 18.27 -15.89
C LEU A 159 10.26 19.79 -15.86
N THR A 160 9.20 20.57 -16.01
CA THR A 160 9.25 22.04 -16.12
C THR A 160 10.02 22.67 -14.96
N LYS A 161 9.83 22.17 -13.73
CA LYS A 161 10.55 22.64 -12.53
C LYS A 161 12.06 22.39 -12.58
N GLN A 162 12.49 21.22 -13.07
CA GLN A 162 13.91 20.86 -13.17
C GLN A 162 14.60 21.68 -14.27
N THR A 163 13.87 21.97 -15.34
CA THR A 163 14.30 22.80 -16.47
C THR A 163 14.54 24.24 -16.05
N VAL A 164 13.62 24.84 -15.29
CA VAL A 164 13.78 26.19 -14.73
C VAL A 164 15.01 26.24 -13.81
N LYS A 165 15.21 25.24 -12.95
CA LYS A 165 16.38 25.18 -12.05
C LYS A 165 17.71 25.16 -12.81
N GLU A 166 17.79 24.41 -13.91
CA GLU A 166 18.99 24.36 -14.74
C GLU A 166 19.21 25.63 -15.55
N ALA A 167 18.15 26.21 -16.11
CA ALA A 167 18.23 27.48 -16.82
C ALA A 167 18.74 28.59 -15.89
N VAL A 168 18.26 28.64 -14.64
CA VAL A 168 18.75 29.56 -13.61
C VAL A 168 20.22 29.27 -13.28
N LYS A 169 20.61 27.99 -13.12
CA LYS A 169 22.01 27.61 -12.83
C LYS A 169 22.96 28.04 -13.96
N GLN A 170 22.61 27.77 -15.21
CA GLN A 170 23.42 28.16 -16.37
C GLN A 170 23.56 29.69 -16.46
N ALA A 171 22.47 30.44 -16.23
CA ALA A 171 22.52 31.90 -16.24
C ALA A 171 23.44 32.48 -15.15
N ILE A 172 23.48 31.84 -13.97
CA ILE A 172 24.40 32.21 -12.87
C ILE A 172 25.85 31.89 -13.24
N GLU A 173 26.10 30.76 -13.90
CA GLU A 173 27.44 30.32 -14.32
C GLU A 173 27.97 31.16 -15.48
N SER A 174 27.14 31.53 -16.46
CA SER A 174 27.52 32.39 -17.60
C SER A 174 27.65 33.86 -17.25
N GLY A 175 27.12 34.30 -16.10
CA GLY A 175 27.20 35.68 -15.62
C GLY A 175 28.38 35.95 -14.68
N LYS A 176 29.29 34.98 -14.51
CA LYS A 176 30.48 35.07 -13.65
C LYS A 176 31.78 35.34 -14.41
N ASP A 177 31.72 35.51 -15.72
CA ASP A 177 32.83 35.95 -16.57
C ASP A 177 32.85 37.47 -16.76
#